data_AF-A0A258BTL2-F1
#
_entry.id   AF-A0A258BTL2-F1
#
_cell.length_a   1.000
_cell.length_b   1.000
_cell.length_c   1.000
_cell.angle_alpha   90.00
_cell.angle_beta   90.00
_cell.angle_gamma   90.00
#
_symmetry.space_group_name_H-M   'P 1'
#
loop_
_entity.id
_entity.type
_entity.pdbx_description
1 polymer ?
#
loop_
_entity_poly.entity_id
_entity_poly.type
_entity_poly.pdbx_seq_one_letter_code
_entity_poly.pdbx_strand_id
1 'polypeptide(L)'
;MIRHLRLAGHDAPIYIHGALEKLCAVYEAAGVPMGGLRPATTDDTSKAAREAFRGQVVIAPPGSFEGTWAQRFPDPLIGFASGWMSVRQRAKASGVELPLIISDHADWDELTDTVREVNPDELWVTYGREDALVRWAELEGRRARPLRLVGYEEEAG
;
A
#
# COMPACT_ATOMS: atom_id res chain seq x y z
N MET A 1 -4.74 -4.31 2.27
CA MET A 1 -4.39 -4.66 3.68
C MET A 1 -5.51 -5.40 4.43
N ILE A 2 -6.68 -4.78 4.70
CA ILE A 2 -7.77 -5.38 5.50
C ILE A 2 -8.09 -6.81 5.05
N ARG A 3 -8.30 -7.02 3.75
CA ARG A 3 -8.58 -8.36 3.21
C ARG A 3 -7.45 -9.37 3.45
N HIS A 4 -6.19 -8.96 3.36
CA HIS A 4 -5.05 -9.85 3.66
C HIS A 4 -5.04 -10.28 5.13
N LEU A 5 -5.35 -9.36 6.06
CA LEU A 5 -5.48 -9.70 7.48
C LEU A 5 -6.60 -10.73 7.72
N ARG A 6 -7.75 -10.55 7.06
CA ARG A 6 -8.85 -11.53 7.13
C ARG A 6 -8.44 -12.89 6.57
N LEU A 7 -7.79 -12.92 5.42
CA LEU A 7 -7.28 -14.17 4.82
C LEU A 7 -6.23 -14.86 5.71
N ALA A 8 -5.47 -14.09 6.49
CA ALA A 8 -4.53 -14.60 7.48
C ALA A 8 -5.19 -15.05 8.80
N GLY A 9 -6.53 -15.04 8.89
CA GLY A 9 -7.27 -15.50 10.07
C GLY A 9 -7.45 -14.46 11.19
N HIS A 10 -7.25 -13.18 10.90
CA HIS A 10 -7.55 -12.12 11.87
C HIS A 10 -9.04 -11.77 11.86
N ASP A 11 -9.82 -12.32 12.80
CA ASP A 11 -11.27 -12.09 12.90
C ASP A 11 -11.66 -10.96 13.87
N ALA A 12 -10.71 -10.48 14.68
CA ALA A 12 -10.96 -9.39 15.62
C ALA A 12 -11.27 -8.06 14.89
N PRO A 13 -11.94 -7.10 15.56
CA PRO A 13 -12.19 -5.79 14.97
C PRO A 13 -10.89 -5.10 14.53
N ILE A 14 -10.90 -4.54 13.33
CA ILE A 14 -9.82 -3.68 12.83
C ILE A 14 -10.26 -2.24 13.03
N TYR A 15 -9.41 -1.45 13.66
CA TYR A 15 -9.64 -0.03 13.88
C TYR A 15 -9.14 0.76 12.67
N ILE A 16 -9.94 1.69 12.17
CA ILE A 16 -9.62 2.46 10.95
C ILE A 16 -9.67 3.96 11.20
N HIS A 17 -8.75 4.69 10.57
CA HIS A 17 -8.83 6.14 10.48
C HIS A 17 -10.06 6.57 9.66
N GLY A 18 -10.71 7.68 10.02
CA GLY A 18 -11.94 8.15 9.36
C GLY A 18 -11.81 8.39 7.86
N ALA A 19 -10.62 8.75 7.38
CA ALA A 19 -10.30 8.87 5.96
C ALA A 19 -10.53 7.58 5.14
N LEU A 20 -10.55 6.41 5.79
CA LEU A 20 -10.75 5.11 5.14
C LEU A 20 -12.21 4.67 5.14
N GLU A 21 -13.09 5.28 5.95
CA GLU A 21 -14.46 4.80 6.15
C GLU A 21 -15.26 4.74 4.85
N LYS A 22 -15.30 5.85 4.10
CA LYS A 22 -16.04 5.93 2.83
C LYS A 22 -15.53 4.92 1.81
N LEU A 23 -14.21 4.76 1.71
CA LEU A 23 -13.60 3.80 0.80
C LEU A 23 -13.94 2.36 1.20
N CYS A 24 -13.85 2.04 2.49
CA CYS A 24 -14.21 0.70 2.99
C CYS A 24 -15.70 0.40 2.75
N ALA A 25 -16.58 1.36 2.96
CA ALA A 25 -18.02 1.20 2.69
C ALA A 25 -18.31 0.92 1.21
N VAL A 26 -17.57 1.53 0.28
CA VAL A 26 -17.67 1.22 -1.17
C VAL A 26 -17.28 -0.23 -1.44
N TYR A 27 -16.20 -0.72 -0.84
CA TYR A 27 -15.78 -2.11 -0.98
C TYR A 27 -16.80 -3.09 -0.42
N GLU A 28 -17.38 -2.81 0.75
CA GLU A 28 -18.45 -3.63 1.33
C GLU A 28 -19.70 -3.65 0.43
N ALA A 29 -20.11 -2.50 -0.09
CA ALA A 29 -21.23 -2.40 -1.02
C ALA A 29 -20.97 -3.17 -2.33
N ALA A 30 -19.71 -3.29 -2.75
CA ALA A 30 -19.27 -4.11 -3.87
C ALA A 30 -19.12 -5.61 -3.52
N GLY A 31 -19.49 -6.04 -2.31
CA GLY A 31 -19.46 -7.44 -1.89
C GLY A 31 -18.09 -7.92 -1.37
N VAL A 32 -17.14 -7.03 -1.11
CA VAL A 32 -15.87 -7.39 -0.48
C VAL A 32 -16.06 -7.45 1.04
N PRO A 33 -15.94 -8.62 1.68
CA PRO A 33 -16.15 -8.74 3.12
C PRO A 33 -15.00 -8.09 3.90
N MET A 34 -15.25 -6.94 4.52
CA MET A 34 -14.26 -6.22 5.33
C MET A 34 -14.23 -6.68 6.80
N GLY A 35 -15.30 -7.32 7.26
CA GLY A 35 -15.45 -7.80 8.63
C GLY A 35 -15.70 -6.66 9.62
N GLY A 36 -15.46 -6.89 10.91
CA GLY A 36 -15.66 -5.85 11.93
C GLY A 36 -14.67 -4.69 11.76
N LEU A 37 -15.14 -3.54 11.28
CA LEU A 37 -14.40 -2.28 11.25
C LEU A 37 -14.90 -1.35 12.36
N ARG A 38 -13.98 -0.68 13.05
CA ARG A 38 -14.30 0.29 14.12
C ARG A 38 -13.52 1.59 13.92
N PRO A 39 -14.08 2.74 14.30
CA PRO A 39 -13.33 3.99 14.24
C PRO A 39 -12.15 3.96 15.23
N ALA A 40 -10.97 4.34 14.74
CA ALA A 40 -9.75 4.50 15.55
C ALA A 40 -9.70 5.86 16.26
N THR A 41 -10.66 6.74 16.00
CA THR A 41 -10.79 8.05 16.65
C THR A 41 -11.97 8.00 17.62
N THR A 42 -11.71 8.36 18.87
CA THR A 42 -12.73 8.53 19.90
C THR A 42 -12.62 9.92 20.52
N ASP A 43 -13.75 10.49 20.94
CA ASP A 43 -13.79 11.76 21.67
C ASP A 43 -13.28 11.60 23.10
N ASP A 44 -13.25 10.37 23.62
CA ASP A 44 -12.63 10.04 24.90
C ASP A 44 -11.10 9.96 24.74
N THR A 45 -10.42 10.86 25.44
CA THR A 45 -8.96 10.96 25.48
C THR A 45 -8.36 10.43 26.79
N SER A 46 -9.19 9.79 27.62
CA SER A 46 -8.77 9.19 28.87
C SER A 46 -7.70 8.10 28.65
N LYS A 47 -6.89 7.85 29.69
CA LYS A 47 -5.92 6.77 29.67
C LYS A 47 -6.57 5.41 29.39
N ALA A 48 -7.78 5.18 29.92
CA ALA A 48 -8.53 3.95 29.70
C ALA A 48 -8.94 3.78 28.22
N ALA A 49 -9.40 4.85 27.58
CA ALA A 49 -9.73 4.83 26.16
C ALA A 49 -8.51 4.56 25.27
N ARG A 50 -7.35 5.14 25.61
CA ARG A 50 -6.08 4.84 24.93
C ARG A 50 -5.66 3.38 25.10
N GLU A 51 -5.78 2.86 26.32
CA GLU A 51 -5.41 1.48 26.64
C GLU A 51 -6.27 0.44 25.89
N ALA A 52 -7.49 0.79 25.50
CA ALA A 52 -8.36 -0.07 24.69
C ALA A 52 -7.78 -0.41 23.31
N PHE A 53 -6.82 0.37 22.80
CA PHE A 53 -6.12 0.07 21.55
C PHE A 53 -4.95 -0.89 21.71
N ARG A 54 -4.55 -1.26 22.94
CA ARG A 54 -3.43 -2.18 23.14
C ARG A 54 -3.73 -3.54 22.48
N GLY A 55 -2.78 -4.00 21.68
CA GLY A 55 -2.88 -5.28 20.95
C GLY A 55 -3.91 -5.28 19.81
N GLN A 56 -4.50 -4.13 19.47
CA GLN A 56 -5.44 -4.00 18.36
C GLN A 56 -4.70 -3.64 17.07
N VAL A 57 -5.29 -4.00 15.92
CA VAL A 57 -4.80 -3.56 14.61
C VAL A 57 -5.47 -2.23 14.26
N VAL A 58 -4.65 -1.23 13.93
CA VAL A 58 -5.09 0.10 13.48
C VAL A 58 -4.56 0.35 12.07
N ILE A 59 -5.43 0.79 11.15
CA ILE A 59 -5.06 1.13 9.77
C ILE A 59 -5.37 2.60 9.52
N ALA A 60 -4.39 3.31 8.96
CA ALA A 60 -4.51 4.73 8.63
C ALA A 60 -3.72 5.08 7.36
N PRO A 61 -4.02 6.23 6.73
CA PRO A 61 -3.18 6.80 5.68
C PRO A 61 -1.72 7.02 6.16
N PRO A 62 -0.72 7.00 5.26
CA PRO A 62 0.69 7.16 5.61
C PRO A 62 0.99 8.36 6.50
N GLY A 63 0.50 9.55 6.13
CA GLY A 63 0.76 10.79 6.89
C GLY A 63 0.09 10.87 8.27
N SER A 64 -0.81 9.95 8.60
CA SER A 64 -1.46 9.94 9.92
C SER A 64 -0.49 9.57 11.05
N PHE A 65 0.56 8.81 10.76
CA PHE A 65 1.51 8.33 11.77
C PHE A 65 2.51 9.39 12.23
N GLU A 66 2.74 10.42 11.41
CA GLU A 66 3.63 11.56 11.75
C GLU A 66 2.91 12.64 12.57
N GLY A 67 1.58 12.61 12.61
CA GLY A 67 0.75 13.62 13.26
C GLY A 67 0.39 13.34 14.72
N THR A 68 -0.28 14.31 15.35
CA THR A 68 -0.80 14.19 16.72
C THR A 68 -1.85 13.09 16.89
N TRP A 69 -2.44 12.62 15.78
CA TRP A 69 -3.38 11.51 15.78
C TRP A 69 -2.74 10.21 16.31
N ALA A 70 -1.49 9.93 15.94
CA ALA A 70 -0.78 8.72 16.37
C ALA A 70 -0.51 8.65 17.88
N GLN A 71 -0.44 9.81 18.56
CA GLN A 71 -0.19 9.92 20.01
C GLN A 71 -1.32 9.33 20.87
N ARG A 72 -2.43 8.91 20.25
CA ARG A 72 -3.55 8.24 20.93
C ARG A 72 -3.28 6.77 21.20
N PHE A 73 -2.34 6.15 20.48
CA PHE A 73 -2.04 4.73 20.61
C PHE A 73 -0.90 4.51 21.60
N PRO A 74 -1.08 3.68 22.63
CA PRO A 74 -0.03 3.40 23.59
C PRO A 74 0.96 2.37 23.04
N ASP A 75 2.24 2.75 22.93
CA ASP A 75 3.34 1.87 22.52
C ASP A 75 3.07 1.13 21.18
N PRO A 76 2.77 1.86 20.08
CA PRO A 76 2.41 1.23 18.82
C PRO A 76 3.64 0.67 18.11
N LEU A 77 3.53 -0.57 17.60
CA LEU A 77 4.47 -1.11 16.63
C LEU A 77 4.10 -0.58 15.24
N ILE A 78 4.89 0.37 14.71
CA ILE A 78 4.57 1.01 13.44
C ILE A 78 4.97 0.11 12.27
N GLY A 79 3.97 -0.32 11.50
CA GLY A 79 4.14 -1.05 10.25
C GLY A 79 3.76 -0.23 9.03
N PHE A 80 4.44 -0.47 7.91
CA PHE A 80 4.13 0.17 6.64
C PHE A 80 4.05 -0.87 5.53
N ALA A 81 2.98 -0.81 4.74
CA ALA A 81 2.71 -1.75 3.67
C ALA A 81 2.93 -1.08 2.32
N SER A 82 4.01 -1.48 1.64
CA SER A 82 4.35 -0.98 0.31
C SER A 82 5.30 -1.95 -0.39
N GLY A 83 5.20 -2.08 -1.72
CA GLY A 83 6.20 -2.82 -2.51
C GLY A 83 7.62 -2.29 -2.31
N TRP A 84 7.77 -1.00 -2.01
CA TRP A 84 9.07 -0.37 -1.69
C TRP A 84 9.69 -0.83 -0.38
N MET A 85 8.94 -1.52 0.49
CA MET A 85 9.50 -2.12 1.70
C MET A 85 10.48 -3.27 1.41
N SER A 86 10.53 -3.74 0.17
CA SER A 86 11.59 -4.61 -0.35
C SER A 86 12.96 -3.92 -0.40
N VAL A 87 13.00 -2.60 -0.54
CA VAL A 87 14.24 -1.81 -0.62
C VAL A 87 14.71 -1.46 0.80
N ARG A 88 15.72 -2.18 1.29
CA ARG A 88 16.27 -2.04 2.65
C ARG A 88 16.59 -0.59 3.05
N GLN A 89 17.14 0.21 2.13
CA GLN A 89 17.45 1.61 2.42
C GLN A 89 16.19 2.47 2.63
N ARG A 90 15.11 2.24 1.87
CA ARG A 90 13.83 2.95 2.03
C ARG A 90 13.13 2.54 3.32
N ALA A 91 13.11 1.25 3.64
CA ALA A 91 12.60 0.76 4.92
C ALA A 91 13.35 1.38 6.11
N LYS A 92 14.69 1.43 6.04
CA LYS A 92 15.51 2.08 7.09
C LYS A 92 15.25 3.58 7.20
N ALA A 93 15.15 4.28 6.07
CA ALA A 93 14.96 5.74 6.05
C ALA A 93 13.59 6.18 6.58
N SER A 94 12.55 5.36 6.39
CA SER A 94 11.20 5.63 6.90
C SER A 94 11.01 5.33 8.39
N GLY A 95 12.00 4.73 9.06
CA GLY A 95 11.91 4.42 10.49
C GLY A 95 10.84 3.38 10.85
N VAL A 96 10.30 2.67 9.86
CA VAL A 96 9.25 1.66 10.03
C VAL A 96 9.83 0.44 10.74
N GLU A 97 9.17 0.02 11.82
CA GLU A 97 9.59 -1.13 12.62
C GLU A 97 9.18 -2.46 11.96
N LEU A 98 8.01 -2.49 11.32
CA LEU A 98 7.50 -3.65 10.60
C LEU A 98 7.29 -3.34 9.10
N PRO A 99 8.32 -3.54 8.25
CA PRO A 99 8.19 -3.39 6.81
C PRO A 99 7.38 -4.56 6.22
N LEU A 100 6.24 -4.26 5.61
CA LEU A 100 5.37 -5.23 4.94
C LEU A 100 5.48 -5.05 3.42
N ILE A 101 6.00 -6.06 2.72
CA ILE A 101 6.15 -6.06 1.26
C ILE A 101 4.81 -6.46 0.64
N ILE A 102 3.92 -5.48 0.46
CA ILE A 102 2.60 -5.65 -0.12
C ILE A 102 2.35 -4.48 -1.07
N SER A 103 1.98 -4.78 -2.31
CA SER A 103 1.61 -3.81 -3.34
C SER A 103 0.51 -4.37 -4.23
N ASP A 104 -0.16 -3.50 -4.97
CA ASP A 104 -1.12 -3.80 -6.03
C ASP A 104 -0.52 -3.65 -7.44
N HIS A 105 0.79 -3.45 -7.55
CA HIS A 105 1.52 -3.40 -8.82
C HIS A 105 1.96 -4.80 -9.24
N ALA A 106 2.02 -5.02 -10.56
CA ALA A 106 2.58 -6.25 -11.12
C ALA A 106 4.07 -6.38 -10.81
N ASP A 107 4.50 -7.58 -10.44
CA ASP A 107 5.90 -7.92 -10.31
C ASP A 107 6.57 -8.03 -11.68
N TRP A 108 7.91 -8.05 -11.71
CA TRP A 108 8.69 -8.10 -12.94
C TRP A 108 8.32 -9.28 -13.85
N ASP A 109 8.15 -10.47 -13.27
CA ASP A 109 7.80 -11.68 -14.02
C ASP A 109 6.39 -11.56 -14.60
N GLU A 110 5.40 -11.11 -13.81
CA GLU A 110 4.03 -10.88 -14.27
C GLU A 110 3.99 -9.87 -15.43
N LEU A 111 4.77 -8.80 -15.31
CA LEU A 111 4.84 -7.75 -16.32
C LEU A 111 5.50 -8.24 -17.62
N THR A 112 6.62 -8.96 -17.52
CA THR A 112 7.31 -9.51 -18.70
C THR A 112 6.53 -10.63 -19.37
N ASP A 113 5.85 -11.47 -18.58
CA ASP A 113 4.96 -12.51 -19.09
C ASP A 113 3.74 -11.92 -19.80
N THR A 114 3.14 -10.86 -19.25
CA THR A 114 2.06 -10.12 -19.93
C THR A 114 2.52 -9.59 -21.29
N VAL A 115 3.73 -9.02 -21.38
CA VAL A 115 4.28 -8.54 -22.66
C VAL A 115 4.48 -9.69 -23.65
N ARG A 116 4.93 -10.86 -23.17
CA ARG A 116 5.09 -12.05 -24.02
C ARG A 116 3.75 -12.58 -24.51
N GLU A 117 2.74 -12.62 -23.65
CA GLU A 117 1.40 -13.11 -23.96
C GLU A 117 0.67 -12.20 -24.95
N VAL A 118 0.66 -10.89 -24.71
CA VAL A 118 0.01 -9.92 -25.59
C VAL A 118 0.76 -9.78 -26.92
N ASN A 119 2.08 -9.92 -26.89
CA ASN A 119 2.98 -9.79 -28.04
C ASN A 119 2.70 -8.54 -28.90
N PRO A 120 2.77 -7.33 -28.33
CA PRO A 120 2.45 -6.10 -29.06
C PRO A 120 3.49 -5.76 -30.13
N ASP A 121 3.07 -5.06 -31.17
CA ASP A 121 3.96 -4.53 -32.23
C ASP A 121 4.98 -3.51 -31.69
N GLU A 122 4.60 -2.75 -30.67
CA GLU A 122 5.46 -1.79 -29.97
C GLU A 122 5.02 -1.66 -28.51
N LEU A 123 5.97 -1.72 -27.57
CA LEU A 123 5.75 -1.53 -26.15
C LEU A 123 6.06 -0.09 -25.73
N TRP A 124 5.08 0.59 -25.16
CA TRP A 124 5.27 1.95 -24.63
C TRP A 124 5.21 1.90 -23.11
N VAL A 125 6.31 2.29 -22.46
CA VAL A 125 6.49 2.14 -21.01
C VAL A 125 6.33 3.49 -20.32
N THR A 126 5.58 3.53 -19.22
CA THR A 126 5.43 4.71 -18.36
C THR A 126 5.29 4.28 -16.90
N TYR A 127 5.25 5.24 -15.97
CA TYR A 127 4.99 5.05 -14.54
C TYR A 127 6.01 4.11 -13.85
N GLY A 128 7.24 4.58 -13.69
CA GLY A 128 8.30 3.85 -12.98
C GLY A 128 9.67 3.96 -13.64
N ARG A 129 10.56 3.00 -13.36
CA ARG A 129 11.87 2.92 -14.03
C ARG A 129 11.73 2.32 -15.43
N GLU A 130 11.39 3.19 -16.37
CA GLU A 130 11.12 2.85 -17.78
C GLU A 130 12.32 2.18 -18.46
N ASP A 131 13.54 2.57 -18.09
CA ASP A 131 14.80 2.13 -18.67
C ASP A 131 15.00 0.62 -18.56
N ALA A 132 14.69 0.04 -17.40
CA ALA A 132 14.85 -1.39 -17.15
C ALA A 132 13.96 -2.23 -18.09
N LEU A 133 12.68 -1.85 -18.22
CA LEU A 133 11.73 -2.60 -19.03
C LEU A 133 11.96 -2.42 -20.52
N VAL A 134 12.27 -1.20 -20.97
CA VAL A 134 12.66 -0.95 -22.37
C VAL A 134 13.90 -1.77 -22.71
N ARG A 135 14.91 -1.79 -21.83
CA ARG A 135 16.13 -2.57 -22.04
C ARG A 135 15.84 -4.07 -22.12
N TRP A 136 14.98 -4.59 -21.26
CA TRP A 136 14.57 -5.99 -21.32
C TRP A 136 13.86 -6.31 -22.64
N ALA A 137 12.95 -5.45 -23.10
CA ALA A 137 12.23 -5.66 -24.35
C ALA A 137 13.18 -5.67 -25.56
N GLU A 138 14.18 -4.79 -25.60
CA GLU A 138 15.24 -4.81 -26.62
C GLU A 138 16.00 -6.16 -26.64
N LEU A 139 16.34 -6.69 -25.47
CA LEU A 139 17.04 -7.98 -25.36
C LEU A 139 16.18 -9.16 -25.84
N GLU A 140 14.86 -9.06 -25.69
CA GLU A 140 13.88 -10.02 -26.22
C GLU A 140 13.55 -9.79 -27.70
N GLY A 141 14.21 -8.83 -28.38
CA GLY A 141 13.99 -8.53 -29.78
C GLY A 141 12.68 -7.78 -30.06
N ARG A 142 12.14 -7.08 -29.06
CA ARG A 142 10.87 -6.33 -29.13
C ARG A 142 11.15 -4.84 -29.28
N ARG A 143 10.32 -4.13 -30.04
CA ARG A 143 10.36 -2.66 -30.13
C ARG A 143 9.74 -2.08 -28.85
N ALA A 144 10.50 -1.27 -28.13
CA ALA A 144 10.02 -0.61 -26.93
C ALA A 144 10.56 0.83 -26.80
N ARG A 145 9.79 1.70 -26.14
CA ARG A 145 10.25 3.06 -25.80
C ARG A 145 9.51 3.65 -24.61
N PRO A 146 10.12 4.62 -23.92
CA PRO A 146 9.43 5.38 -22.88
C PRO A 146 8.32 6.25 -23.48
N LEU A 147 7.20 6.32 -22.78
CA LEU A 147 6.10 7.25 -23.05
C LEU A 147 6.24 8.45 -22.11
N ARG A 148 6.82 9.53 -22.66
CA ARG A 148 6.90 10.81 -21.95
C ARG A 148 5.62 11.61 -22.23
N LEU A 149 4.71 11.66 -21.25
CA LEU A 149 3.51 12.50 -21.31
C LEU A 149 3.89 13.95 -20.96
N VAL A 150 3.70 14.87 -21.91
CA VAL A 150 3.97 16.30 -21.67
C VAL A 150 2.94 16.83 -20.67
N GLY A 151 3.40 17.31 -19.50
CA GLY A 151 2.57 17.94 -18.47
C GLY A 151 2.30 17.09 -17.21
N TYR A 152 2.79 15.85 -17.16
CA TYR A 152 2.85 15.06 -15.92
C TYR A 152 4.27 15.12 -15.37
N GLU A 153 4.52 16.00 -14.41
CA GLU A 153 5.73 15.91 -13.60
C GLU A 153 5.57 14.72 -12.64
N GLU A 154 6.56 13.81 -12.64
CA GLU A 154 6.62 12.70 -11.70
C GLU A 154 6.70 13.25 -10.27
N GLU A 155 5.61 13.17 -9.51
CA GLU A 155 5.69 13.11 -8.05
C GLU A 155 6.34 11.78 -7.67
N ALA A 156 7.66 11.71 -7.81
CA ALA A 156 8.45 10.57 -7.40
C ALA A 156 8.51 10.52 -5.86
N GLY A 157 7.87 9.49 -5.29
CA GLY A 157 7.98 9.11 -3.88
C GLY A 157 9.22 8.30 -3.51
#